data_AF-A0A815MKG4-F1
#
_entry.id   AF-A0A815MKG4-F1
#
_cell.length_a   1.000
_cell.length_b   1.000
_cell.length_c   1.000
_cell.angle_alpha   90.00
_cell.angle_beta   90.00
_cell.angle_gamma   90.00
#
_symmetry.space_group_name_H-M   'P 1'
#
loop_
_entity.id
_entity.type
_entity.pdbx_description
1 polymer ?
#
loop_
_entity_poly.entity_id
_entity_poly.type
_entity_poly.pdbx_seq_one_letter_code
_entity_poly.pdbx_strand_id
1 'polypeptide(L)'
;MILRDDIRRHRYLLLFHFIDSFTFLLRFVIICTDLSAASNRNSFSSLSYSIPILVLELIGSLTIFSANILYILLRYIGTILYESDDDDICIRRKYLWSLSTLTCFKSINFYYNHPQAILLTRFGILIGCFLLRFIAFVLSCECARRYSPRGIAYAVIGCVSLIPSFVTIVIEYLHYRRLWSYRPNADYNVQTHPSHIRYIPYPITNDQRTTRWRVQKCPVENCTSDNLNHILIFHSSDRQYRPQGTGDNQIVIGFHQTRKEVAYKISSEGFRTGPIGMMGPGVYFATSLDHTEFKARQFGAYICAKVNLGRVFRTTQRGVVPPGSTYDTIYFVHPEGSDEFCVLRTEQILVWIIIVYQDSRLRFEDQSIHDRFDGSVYEGCL
;
A
#
# COMPACT_ATOMS: atom_id res chain seq x y z
N MET A 1 18.51 -14.91 -1.17
CA MET A 1 18.52 -14.78 -2.66
C MET A 1 17.67 -13.60 -3.17
N ILE A 2 16.56 -13.24 -2.52
CA ILE A 2 15.58 -12.23 -2.99
C ILE A 2 16.09 -10.77 -3.02
N LEU A 3 16.99 -10.37 -2.10
CA LEU A 3 17.58 -9.02 -2.07
C LEU A 3 18.47 -8.67 -3.28
N ARG A 4 19.05 -9.68 -3.96
CA ARG A 4 19.87 -9.46 -5.16
C ARG A 4 19.04 -9.04 -6.37
N ASP A 5 17.76 -9.40 -6.38
CA ASP A 5 16.88 -9.18 -7.51
C ASP A 5 16.30 -7.76 -7.53
N ASP A 6 15.91 -7.21 -6.37
CA ASP A 6 15.37 -5.85 -6.31
C ASP A 6 16.41 -4.78 -6.65
N ILE A 7 17.68 -4.98 -6.24
CA ILE A 7 18.80 -4.11 -6.62
C ILE A 7 19.04 -4.16 -8.13
N ARG A 8 18.99 -5.35 -8.75
CA ARG A 8 19.11 -5.49 -10.22
C ARG A 8 17.95 -4.80 -10.95
N ARG A 9 16.72 -4.92 -10.44
CA ARG A 9 15.53 -4.29 -11.03
C ARG A 9 15.56 -2.78 -10.97
N HIS A 10 15.95 -2.21 -9.83
CA HIS A 10 16.16 -0.77 -9.71
C HIS A 10 17.25 -0.30 -10.68
N ARG A 11 18.34 -1.06 -10.82
CA ARG A 11 19.37 -0.78 -11.81
C ARG A 11 18.81 -0.79 -13.24
N TYR A 12 17.91 -1.70 -13.59
CA TYR A 12 17.26 -1.69 -14.91
C TYR A 12 16.34 -0.50 -15.12
N LEU A 13 15.51 -0.13 -14.13
CA LEU A 13 14.66 1.06 -14.25
C LEU A 13 15.48 2.35 -14.34
N LEU A 14 16.51 2.49 -13.48
CA LEU A 14 17.45 3.60 -13.57
C LEU A 14 18.17 3.59 -14.92
N LEU A 15 18.56 2.42 -15.43
CA LEU A 15 19.18 2.29 -16.73
C LEU A 15 18.20 2.72 -17.85
N PHE A 16 16.92 2.35 -17.79
CA PHE A 16 15.93 2.78 -18.79
C PHE A 16 15.66 4.29 -18.72
N HIS A 17 15.49 4.85 -17.53
CA HIS A 17 15.34 6.30 -17.37
C HIS A 17 16.61 7.06 -17.76
N PHE A 18 17.78 6.49 -17.46
CA PHE A 18 19.07 7.06 -17.86
C PHE A 18 19.22 7.02 -19.38
N ILE A 19 18.94 5.88 -20.02
CA ILE A 19 18.97 5.75 -21.48
C ILE A 19 18.03 6.77 -22.11
N ASP A 20 16.80 6.89 -21.64
CA ASP A 20 15.83 7.85 -22.18
C ASP A 20 16.22 9.31 -21.95
N SER A 21 16.73 9.63 -20.76
CA SER A 21 17.21 10.99 -20.45
C SER A 21 18.44 11.33 -21.28
N PHE A 22 19.34 10.37 -21.47
CA PHE A 22 20.56 10.52 -22.26
C PHE A 22 20.26 10.67 -23.75
N THR A 23 19.38 9.82 -24.31
CA THR A 23 18.96 9.94 -25.72
C THR A 23 18.23 11.25 -25.96
N PHE A 24 17.41 11.71 -25.01
CA PHE A 24 16.80 13.04 -25.04
C PHE A 24 17.85 14.16 -25.04
N LEU A 25 18.81 14.14 -24.11
CA LEU A 25 19.85 15.17 -24.01
C LEU A 25 20.70 15.25 -25.29
N LEU A 26 21.10 14.07 -25.82
CA LEU A 26 21.84 13.98 -27.07
C LEU A 26 21.04 14.61 -28.23
N ARG A 27 19.74 14.31 -28.34
CA ARG A 27 18.85 14.93 -29.33
C ARG A 27 18.78 16.44 -29.15
N PHE A 28 18.59 16.92 -27.92
CA PHE A 28 18.48 18.35 -27.63
C PHE A 28 19.74 19.09 -28.12
N VAL A 29 20.92 18.56 -27.81
CA VAL A 29 22.20 19.11 -28.28
C VAL A 29 22.30 19.11 -29.81
N ILE A 30 21.89 18.01 -30.46
CA ILE A 30 21.91 17.92 -31.93
C ILE A 30 20.97 18.95 -32.55
N ILE A 31 19.73 19.07 -32.07
CA ILE A 31 18.76 20.06 -32.55
C ILE A 31 19.30 21.48 -32.36
N CYS A 32 19.85 21.79 -31.18
CA CYS A 32 20.44 23.11 -30.93
C CYS A 32 21.62 23.40 -31.86
N THR A 33 22.47 22.40 -32.12
CA THR A 33 23.63 22.53 -33.02
C THR A 33 23.17 22.76 -34.46
N ASP A 34 22.19 22.00 -34.93
CA ASP A 34 21.62 22.13 -36.27
C ASP A 34 20.91 23.47 -36.46
N LEU A 35 20.12 23.91 -35.47
CA LEU A 35 19.49 25.22 -35.46
C LEU A 35 20.52 26.36 -35.51
N SER A 36 21.60 26.23 -34.73
CA SER A 36 22.70 27.19 -34.74
C SER A 36 23.43 27.22 -36.08
N ALA A 37 23.67 26.05 -36.70
CA ALA A 37 24.32 25.95 -37.99
C ALA A 37 23.45 26.49 -39.13
N ALA A 38 22.14 26.23 -39.09
CA ALA A 38 21.17 26.72 -40.05
C ALA A 38 20.99 28.24 -39.98
N SER A 39 21.21 28.86 -38.81
CA SER A 39 21.19 30.32 -38.67
C SER A 39 22.32 31.02 -39.43
N ASN A 40 23.44 30.34 -39.67
CA ASN A 40 24.64 30.94 -40.28
C ASN A 40 24.76 30.70 -41.79
N ARG A 41 24.05 29.71 -42.33
CA ARG A 41 24.08 29.40 -43.77
C ARG A 41 22.72 29.71 -44.36
N ASN A 42 22.64 30.71 -45.24
CA ASN A 42 21.46 30.97 -46.09
C ASN A 42 21.11 29.80 -47.06
N SER A 43 21.68 28.61 -46.85
CA SER A 43 21.50 27.41 -47.66
C SER A 43 20.67 26.39 -46.88
N PHE A 44 19.37 26.33 -47.22
CA PHE A 44 18.33 25.49 -46.61
C PHE A 44 18.48 23.97 -46.86
N SER A 45 19.51 23.51 -47.57
CA SER A 45 19.61 22.13 -48.08
C SER A 45 20.24 21.11 -47.12
N SER A 46 20.82 21.53 -45.98
CA SER A 46 21.71 20.65 -45.19
C SER A 46 21.21 20.30 -43.78
N LEU A 47 19.91 20.10 -43.57
CA LEU A 47 19.46 19.25 -42.44
C LEU A 47 19.82 17.80 -42.79
N SER A 48 21.09 17.44 -42.59
CA SER A 48 21.70 16.16 -42.97
C SER A 48 21.45 15.05 -41.94
N TYR A 49 20.97 15.36 -40.73
CA TYR A 49 20.67 14.37 -39.70
C TYR A 49 19.27 14.56 -39.12
N SER A 50 18.60 13.52 -38.60
CA SER A 50 18.40 12.21 -39.22
C SER A 50 17.07 11.69 -38.65
N ILE A 51 16.11 11.35 -39.52
CA ILE A 51 14.92 10.56 -39.14
C ILE A 51 15.28 9.41 -38.17
N PRO A 52 16.42 8.70 -38.31
CA PRO A 52 16.90 7.73 -37.32
C PRO A 52 16.95 8.18 -35.86
N ILE A 53 17.38 9.42 -35.56
CA ILE A 53 17.45 9.90 -34.16
C ILE A 53 16.05 10.07 -33.57
N LEU A 54 15.08 10.54 -34.37
CA LEU A 54 13.69 10.66 -33.95
C LEU A 54 13.03 9.30 -33.74
N VAL A 55 13.36 8.34 -34.62
CA VAL A 55 12.90 6.96 -34.48
C VAL A 55 13.45 6.35 -33.20
N LEU A 56 14.72 6.60 -32.86
CA LEU A 56 15.32 6.11 -31.61
C LEU A 56 14.63 6.69 -30.37
N GLU A 57 14.24 7.96 -30.39
CA GLU A 57 13.47 8.59 -29.30
C GLU A 57 12.05 8.03 -29.19
N LEU A 58 11.37 7.83 -30.32
CA LEU A 58 10.07 7.19 -30.33
C LEU A 58 10.16 5.79 -29.71
N ILE A 59 11.20 5.03 -30.06
CA ILE A 59 11.47 3.72 -29.46
C ILE A 59 11.72 3.85 -27.96
N GLY A 60 12.55 4.80 -27.49
CA GLY A 60 12.80 5.02 -26.06
C GLY A 60 11.52 5.37 -25.28
N SER A 61 10.72 6.28 -25.83
CA SER A 61 9.42 6.70 -25.27
C SER A 61 8.42 5.56 -25.22
N LEU A 62 8.29 4.80 -26.30
CA LEU A 62 7.44 3.61 -26.36
C LEU A 62 7.92 2.51 -25.41
N THR A 63 9.23 2.36 -25.23
CA THR A 63 9.81 1.38 -24.29
C THR A 63 9.44 1.73 -22.85
N ILE A 64 9.60 2.99 -22.44
CA ILE A 64 9.19 3.44 -21.09
C ILE A 64 7.67 3.35 -20.92
N PHE A 65 6.90 3.75 -21.93
CA PHE A 65 5.45 3.63 -21.88
C PHE A 65 5.01 2.18 -21.71
N SER A 66 5.55 1.28 -22.52
CA SER A 66 5.25 -0.15 -22.48
C SER A 66 5.68 -0.75 -21.16
N ALA A 67 6.82 -0.35 -20.60
CA ALA A 67 7.26 -0.76 -19.28
C ALA A 67 6.30 -0.27 -18.17
N ASN A 68 5.79 0.96 -18.24
CA ASN A 68 4.80 1.48 -17.29
C ASN A 68 3.43 0.82 -17.45
N ILE A 69 2.95 0.63 -18.68
CA ILE A 69 1.69 -0.09 -18.96
C ILE A 69 1.80 -1.54 -18.50
N LEU A 70 2.88 -2.23 -18.84
CA LEU A 70 3.14 -3.58 -18.37
C LEU A 70 3.22 -3.62 -16.85
N TYR A 71 3.85 -2.64 -16.21
CA TYR A 71 3.86 -2.51 -14.74
C TYR A 71 2.45 -2.40 -14.16
N ILE A 72 1.58 -1.55 -14.75
CA ILE A 72 0.19 -1.37 -14.31
C ILE A 72 -0.61 -2.65 -14.54
N LEU A 73 -0.50 -3.25 -15.74
CA LEU A 73 -1.17 -4.49 -16.10
C LEU A 73 -0.71 -5.64 -15.22
N LEU A 74 0.58 -5.77 -14.92
CA LEU A 74 1.10 -6.78 -14.01
C LEU A 74 0.68 -6.53 -12.58
N ARG A 75 0.45 -5.27 -12.19
CA ARG A 75 -0.16 -4.94 -10.90
C ARG A 75 -1.64 -5.32 -10.87
N TYR A 76 -2.39 -5.16 -11.96
CA TYR A 76 -3.82 -5.47 -12.03
C TYR A 76 -4.11 -6.96 -12.27
N ILE A 77 -3.33 -7.60 -13.13
CA ILE A 77 -3.40 -9.04 -13.40
C ILE A 77 -2.77 -9.80 -12.23
N GLY A 78 -1.69 -9.29 -11.64
CA GLY A 78 -1.04 -9.92 -10.49
C GLY A 78 -1.94 -10.02 -9.27
N THR A 79 -2.96 -9.17 -9.15
CA THR A 79 -3.95 -9.21 -8.09
C THR A 79 -5.08 -10.20 -8.41
N ILE A 80 -5.60 -10.18 -9.64
CA ILE A 80 -6.57 -11.17 -10.14
C ILE A 80 -6.00 -12.60 -10.10
N LEU A 81 -4.74 -12.78 -10.49
CA LEU A 81 -4.07 -14.08 -10.48
C LEU A 81 -3.68 -14.55 -9.08
N TYR A 82 -3.75 -13.68 -8.06
CA TYR A 82 -3.38 -14.03 -6.68
C TYR A 82 -4.45 -14.85 -5.96
N GLU A 83 -5.64 -15.03 -6.56
CA GLU A 83 -6.81 -15.70 -5.95
C GLU A 83 -6.84 -17.23 -6.06
N SER A 84 -5.86 -17.88 -6.69
CA SER A 84 -5.84 -19.35 -6.80
C SER A 84 -4.88 -19.97 -5.78
N ASP A 85 -5.36 -20.83 -4.87
CA ASP A 85 -4.59 -21.48 -3.79
C ASP A 85 -3.60 -22.58 -4.26
N ASP A 86 -3.10 -22.51 -5.49
CA ASP A 86 -2.21 -23.54 -6.06
C ASP A 86 -0.73 -23.19 -5.87
N ASP A 87 -0.02 -24.00 -5.08
CA ASP A 87 1.34 -23.74 -4.57
C ASP A 87 2.40 -23.64 -5.68
N ASP A 88 2.23 -24.33 -6.81
CA ASP A 88 3.16 -24.28 -7.94
C ASP A 88 3.07 -22.95 -8.73
N ILE A 89 1.94 -22.26 -8.62
CA ILE A 89 1.74 -20.95 -9.25
C ILE A 89 2.41 -19.85 -8.42
N CYS A 90 2.69 -20.09 -7.13
CA CYS A 90 3.37 -19.15 -6.23
C CYS A 90 4.78 -18.76 -6.71
N ILE A 91 5.51 -19.66 -7.38
CA ILE A 91 6.85 -19.37 -7.94
C ILE A 91 6.74 -18.45 -9.16
N ARG A 92 5.84 -18.71 -10.13
CA ARG A 92 5.62 -17.83 -11.29
C ARG A 92 5.01 -16.48 -10.90
N ARG A 93 4.17 -16.44 -9.86
CA ARG A 93 3.57 -15.21 -9.29
C ARG A 93 4.60 -14.30 -8.62
N LYS A 94 5.60 -14.87 -7.94
CA LYS A 94 6.71 -14.10 -7.36
C LYS A 94 7.47 -13.30 -8.41
N TYR A 95 7.55 -13.76 -9.67
CA TYR A 95 8.16 -13.07 -10.81
C TYR A 95 7.26 -11.99 -11.42
N LEU A 96 5.96 -12.24 -11.60
CA LEU A 96 5.00 -11.26 -12.16
C LEU A 96 4.83 -10.05 -11.24
N TRP A 97 4.64 -10.28 -9.93
CA TRP A 97 4.56 -9.21 -8.93
C TRP A 97 5.90 -8.49 -8.70
N SER A 98 6.99 -9.07 -9.22
CA SER A 98 8.37 -8.58 -9.12
C SER A 98 8.65 -7.48 -10.12
N LEU A 99 7.99 -7.59 -11.26
CA LEU A 99 8.01 -6.65 -12.37
C LEU A 99 7.07 -5.47 -12.12
N SER A 100 6.05 -5.62 -11.27
CA SER A 100 5.09 -4.56 -10.90
C SER A 100 5.53 -3.66 -9.73
N THR A 101 6.81 -3.67 -9.33
CA THR A 101 7.34 -2.83 -8.23
C THR A 101 8.64 -2.08 -8.60
N LEU A 102 8.84 -1.81 -9.89
CA LEU A 102 10.07 -1.23 -10.46
C LEU A 102 10.49 0.15 -9.91
N THR A 103 9.66 0.86 -9.13
CA THR A 103 9.90 2.25 -8.71
C THR A 103 10.13 2.46 -7.21
N CYS A 104 10.26 1.38 -6.42
CA CYS A 104 10.47 1.54 -4.98
C CYS A 104 11.94 1.85 -4.65
N PHE A 105 12.20 3.10 -4.25
CA PHE A 105 13.54 3.59 -3.87
C PHE A 105 13.92 3.06 -2.48
N LYS A 106 14.57 1.89 -2.44
CA LYS A 106 14.94 1.23 -1.17
C LYS A 106 16.29 1.66 -0.60
N SER A 107 17.11 2.40 -1.34
CA SER A 107 18.54 2.59 -1.00
C SER A 107 18.87 3.79 -0.12
N ILE A 108 17.89 4.58 0.33
CA ILE A 108 18.15 5.71 1.23
C ILE A 108 17.21 5.54 2.44
N ASN A 109 17.78 5.28 3.61
CA ASN A 109 17.06 5.11 4.89
C ASN A 109 16.02 6.22 5.17
N PHE A 110 16.19 7.39 4.57
CA PHE A 110 15.26 8.52 4.65
C PHE A 110 13.88 8.25 4.01
N TYR A 111 13.80 7.48 2.92
CA TYR A 111 12.54 7.26 2.19
C TYR A 111 11.67 6.15 2.80
N TYR A 112 12.23 5.34 3.69
CA TYR A 112 11.54 4.22 4.37
C TYR A 112 10.32 4.67 5.18
N ASN A 113 10.37 5.88 5.76
CA ASN A 113 9.32 6.43 6.61
C ASN A 113 8.37 7.40 5.89
N HIS A 114 8.65 7.73 4.63
CA HIS A 114 7.94 8.79 3.91
C HIS A 114 7.52 8.33 2.50
N PRO A 115 6.53 7.42 2.38
CA PRO A 115 6.02 6.95 1.09
C PRO A 115 5.52 8.12 0.20
N GLN A 116 5.07 9.20 0.85
CA GLN A 116 4.70 10.45 0.21
C GLN A 116 5.87 11.11 -0.54
N ALA A 117 7.07 11.12 0.06
CA ALA A 117 8.26 11.68 -0.57
C ALA A 117 8.70 10.86 -1.79
N ILE A 118 8.60 9.52 -1.72
CA ILE A 118 8.90 8.65 -2.88
C ILE A 118 7.99 8.99 -4.06
N LEU A 119 6.68 9.07 -3.81
CA LEU A 119 5.70 9.40 -4.83
C LEU A 119 5.90 10.81 -5.39
N LEU A 120 6.15 11.80 -4.52
CA LEU A 120 6.38 13.19 -4.93
C LEU A 120 7.65 13.33 -5.77
N THR A 121 8.75 12.68 -5.38
CA THR A 121 9.99 12.66 -6.16
C THR A 121 9.77 12.03 -7.54
N ARG A 122 9.07 10.90 -7.61
CA ARG A 122 8.75 10.25 -8.89
C ARG A 122 7.87 11.14 -9.76
N PHE A 123 6.85 11.75 -9.18
CA PHE A 123 5.96 12.67 -9.89
C PHE A 123 6.72 13.89 -10.42
N GLY A 124 7.64 14.44 -9.61
CA GLY A 124 8.54 15.52 -10.01
C GLY A 124 9.45 15.14 -11.19
N ILE A 125 10.06 13.95 -11.16
CA ILE A 125 10.88 13.45 -12.28
C ILE A 125 10.05 13.33 -13.57
N LEU A 126 8.86 12.72 -13.48
CA LEU A 126 7.99 12.54 -14.65
C LEU A 126 7.53 13.87 -15.25
N ILE A 127 7.13 14.84 -14.41
CA ILE A 127 6.81 16.20 -14.84
C ILE A 127 8.01 16.86 -15.52
N GLY A 128 9.20 16.77 -14.90
CA GLY A 128 10.43 17.31 -15.48
C GLY A 128 10.72 16.74 -16.86
N CYS A 129 10.66 15.42 -17.03
CA CYS A 129 10.82 14.75 -18.32
C CYS A 129 9.77 15.20 -19.35
N PHE A 130 8.51 15.34 -18.94
CA PHE A 130 7.44 15.82 -19.83
C PHE A 130 7.67 17.27 -20.28
N LEU A 131 8.05 18.17 -19.37
CA LEU A 131 8.34 19.57 -19.71
C LEU A 131 9.50 19.68 -20.71
N LEU A 132 10.56 18.90 -20.51
CA LEU A 132 11.69 18.85 -21.44
C LEU A 132 11.27 18.38 -22.84
N ARG A 133 10.45 17.33 -22.92
CA ARG A 133 9.88 16.85 -24.20
C ARG A 133 8.96 17.88 -24.85
N PHE A 134 8.17 18.59 -24.04
CA PHE A 134 7.27 19.63 -24.52
C PHE A 134 8.05 20.80 -25.13
N ILE A 135 9.15 21.23 -24.49
CA ILE A 135 10.06 22.24 -25.05
C ILE A 135 10.63 21.76 -26.39
N ALA A 136 11.09 20.51 -26.48
CA ALA A 136 11.60 19.94 -27.74
C ALA A 136 10.53 19.88 -28.85
N PHE A 137 9.27 19.60 -28.49
CA PHE A 137 8.14 19.67 -29.40
C PHE A 137 7.90 21.10 -29.92
N VAL A 138 7.89 22.11 -29.03
CA VAL A 138 7.73 23.53 -29.44
C VAL A 138 8.85 23.95 -30.40
N LEU A 139 10.10 23.58 -30.12
CA LEU A 139 11.22 23.83 -31.03
C LEU A 139 11.01 23.11 -32.39
N SER A 140 10.47 21.90 -32.37
CA SER A 140 10.16 21.14 -33.59
C SER A 140 9.04 21.80 -34.42
N CYS A 141 8.05 22.42 -33.78
CA CYS A 141 7.01 23.21 -34.46
C CYS A 141 7.61 24.45 -35.15
N GLU A 142 8.56 25.12 -34.50
CA GLU A 142 9.24 26.26 -35.13
C GLU A 142 10.10 25.80 -36.32
N CYS A 143 10.72 24.61 -36.24
CA CYS A 143 11.35 23.98 -37.40
C CYS A 143 10.34 23.65 -38.51
N ALA A 144 9.14 23.16 -38.17
CA ALA A 144 8.07 22.90 -39.14
C ALA A 144 7.70 24.15 -39.93
N ARG A 145 7.59 25.28 -39.24
CA ARG A 145 7.29 26.58 -39.85
C ARG A 145 8.38 27.03 -40.84
N ARG A 146 9.65 26.71 -40.56
CA ARG A 146 10.80 27.18 -41.35
C ARG A 146 11.25 26.23 -42.47
N TYR A 147 11.14 24.91 -42.27
CA TYR A 147 11.81 23.90 -43.10
C TYR A 147 10.85 22.97 -43.86
N SER A 148 9.57 23.34 -43.97
CA SER A 148 8.54 22.66 -44.77
C SER A 148 8.42 21.14 -44.45
N PRO A 149 8.29 20.14 -45.35
CA PRO A 149 7.70 18.84 -44.97
C PRO A 149 8.53 18.08 -43.94
N ARG A 150 9.85 18.29 -43.93
CA ARG A 150 10.77 17.68 -42.95
C ARG A 150 10.51 18.20 -41.54
N GLY A 151 10.34 19.51 -41.40
CA GLY A 151 10.00 20.13 -40.13
C GLY A 151 8.63 19.64 -39.60
N ILE A 152 7.65 19.44 -40.50
CA ILE A 152 6.35 18.86 -40.13
C ILE A 152 6.53 17.45 -39.53
N ALA A 153 7.38 16.61 -40.12
CA ALA A 153 7.65 15.27 -39.57
C ALA A 153 8.25 15.33 -38.15
N TYR A 154 9.16 16.28 -37.89
CA TYR A 154 9.71 16.51 -36.54
C TYR A 154 8.62 16.88 -35.53
N ALA A 155 7.72 17.79 -35.90
CA ALA A 155 6.62 18.20 -35.03
C ALA A 155 5.65 17.04 -34.75
N VAL A 156 5.30 16.23 -35.76
CA VAL A 156 4.43 15.07 -35.61
C VAL A 156 5.03 14.04 -34.64
N ILE A 157 6.31 13.69 -34.82
CA ILE A 157 6.97 12.71 -33.93
C ILE A 157 7.07 13.25 -32.51
N GLY A 158 7.43 14.54 -32.34
CA GLY A 158 7.45 15.19 -31.03
C GLY A 158 6.07 15.20 -30.36
N CYS A 159 4.99 15.39 -31.11
CA CYS A 159 3.63 15.32 -30.59
C CYS A 159 3.28 13.90 -30.12
N VAL A 160 3.57 12.88 -30.94
CA VAL A 160 3.30 11.47 -30.61
C VAL A 160 4.09 11.03 -29.36
N SER A 161 5.32 11.52 -29.17
CA SER A 161 6.13 11.16 -27.99
C SER A 161 5.65 11.81 -26.68
N LEU A 162 4.83 12.86 -26.74
CA LEU A 162 4.23 13.49 -25.55
C LEU A 162 3.08 12.68 -24.96
N ILE A 163 2.27 12.03 -25.80
CA ILE A 163 1.11 11.23 -25.40
C ILE A 163 1.47 10.20 -24.31
N PRO A 164 2.45 9.29 -24.50
CA PRO A 164 2.79 8.29 -23.49
C PRO A 164 3.31 8.90 -22.18
N SER A 165 4.09 9.99 -22.25
CA SER A 165 4.58 10.69 -21.07
C SER A 165 3.43 11.29 -20.27
N PHE A 166 2.48 11.94 -20.95
CA PHE A 166 1.30 12.50 -20.32
C PHE A 166 0.42 11.42 -19.67
N VAL A 167 0.14 10.34 -20.39
CA VAL A 167 -0.64 9.20 -19.86
C VAL A 167 0.04 8.61 -18.62
N THR A 168 1.38 8.50 -18.63
CA THR A 168 2.14 8.02 -17.45
C THR A 168 1.98 8.96 -16.26
N ILE A 169 2.06 10.28 -16.47
CA ILE A 169 1.81 11.28 -15.41
C ILE A 169 0.39 11.16 -14.88
N VAL A 170 -0.61 11.00 -15.75
CA VAL A 170 -2.02 10.85 -15.34
C VAL A 170 -2.19 9.59 -14.50
N ILE A 171 -1.63 8.46 -14.93
CA ILE A 171 -1.77 7.20 -14.17
C ILE A 171 -1.05 7.29 -12.82
N GLU A 172 0.15 7.86 -12.78
CA GLU A 172 0.86 8.09 -11.52
C GLU A 172 0.14 9.11 -10.64
N TYR A 173 -0.47 10.15 -11.21
CA TYR A 173 -1.32 11.08 -10.48
C TYR A 173 -2.57 10.38 -9.94
N LEU A 174 -3.21 9.50 -10.71
CA LEU A 174 -4.37 8.73 -10.25
C LEU A 174 -3.97 7.74 -9.15
N HIS A 175 -2.83 7.08 -9.27
CA HIS A 175 -2.26 6.24 -8.21
C HIS A 175 -1.92 7.06 -6.97
N TYR A 176 -1.24 8.19 -7.14
CA TYR A 176 -0.91 9.12 -6.07
C TYR A 176 -2.17 9.61 -5.40
N ARG A 177 -3.14 10.13 -6.16
CA ARG A 177 -4.44 10.59 -5.68
C ARG A 177 -5.18 9.46 -4.99
N ARG A 178 -5.20 8.24 -5.50
CA ARG A 178 -5.88 7.11 -4.85
C ARG A 178 -5.22 6.74 -3.51
N LEU A 179 -3.88 6.65 -3.49
CA LEU A 179 -3.10 6.43 -2.27
C LEU A 179 -3.17 7.60 -1.27
N TRP A 180 -3.36 8.83 -1.77
CA TRP A 180 -3.45 10.06 -0.98
C TRP A 180 -4.89 10.37 -0.53
N SER A 181 -5.87 9.87 -1.27
CA SER A 181 -7.30 9.89 -0.90
C SER A 181 -7.59 8.82 0.15
N TYR A 182 -6.67 7.89 0.38
CA TYR A 182 -6.59 7.19 1.67
C TYR A 182 -6.25 8.22 2.75
N ARG A 183 -7.28 8.90 3.21
CA ARG A 183 -7.27 9.80 4.34
C ARG A 183 -7.95 9.02 5.46
N PRO A 184 -7.19 8.35 6.36
CA PRO A 184 -7.79 7.80 7.59
C PRO A 184 -8.46 8.90 8.44
N ASN A 185 -8.22 10.16 8.06
CA ASN A 185 -8.67 11.40 8.64
C ASN A 185 -9.83 12.07 7.87
N ALA A 186 -10.23 11.62 6.67
CA ALA A 186 -11.38 12.24 5.99
C ALA A 186 -12.73 11.69 6.50
N ASP A 187 -12.71 10.54 7.17
CA ASP A 187 -13.83 9.99 7.93
C ASP A 187 -14.00 10.68 9.30
N TYR A 188 -13.28 11.76 9.61
CA TYR A 188 -13.45 12.55 10.85
C TYR A 188 -14.77 13.30 10.97
N ASN A 189 -15.63 13.30 9.93
CA ASN A 189 -17.02 13.72 10.09
C ASN A 189 -17.87 12.65 10.79
N VAL A 190 -17.34 11.44 11.00
CA VAL A 190 -17.86 10.52 12.00
C VAL A 190 -17.34 11.01 13.35
N GLN A 191 -18.23 11.36 14.27
CA GLN A 191 -17.86 11.55 15.67
C GLN A 191 -17.19 10.26 16.16
N THR A 192 -15.86 10.23 16.17
CA THR A 192 -15.12 9.06 16.63
C THR A 192 -15.12 9.02 18.13
N HIS A 193 -15.23 7.82 18.69
CA HIS A 193 -15.10 7.63 20.13
C HIS A 193 -13.73 8.16 20.61
N PRO A 194 -13.63 8.84 21.77
CA PRO A 194 -12.38 9.49 22.22
C PRO A 194 -11.15 8.56 22.32
N SER A 195 -11.37 7.26 22.49
CA SER A 195 -10.33 6.22 22.60
C SER A 195 -9.98 5.53 21.27
N HIS A 196 -10.61 5.91 20.16
CA HIS A 196 -10.22 5.46 18.83
C HIS A 196 -9.07 6.34 18.30
N ILE A 197 -7.91 5.73 18.00
CA ILE A 197 -6.76 6.50 17.50
C ILE A 197 -6.81 6.65 15.97
N ARG A 198 -6.99 5.54 15.22
CA ARG A 198 -6.80 5.51 13.76
C ARG A 198 -7.23 4.20 13.10
N TYR A 199 -7.50 4.29 11.80
CA TYR A 199 -7.55 3.16 10.86
C TYR A 199 -6.21 2.90 10.16
N ILE A 200 -5.79 1.63 10.09
CA ILE A 200 -4.61 1.19 9.35
C ILE A 200 -5.04 0.17 8.27
N PRO A 201 -4.58 0.26 7.02
CA PRO A 201 -4.81 -0.78 6.03
C PRO A 201 -4.07 -2.06 6.43
N TYR A 202 -4.73 -3.21 6.32
CA TYR A 202 -4.11 -4.51 6.61
C TYR A 202 -2.75 -4.76 5.94
N PRO A 203 -2.50 -4.35 4.68
CA PRO A 203 -1.19 -4.49 4.03
C PRO A 203 0.01 -3.81 4.71
N ILE A 204 -0.23 -2.97 5.72
CA ILE A 204 0.80 -2.24 6.47
C ILE A 204 1.28 -3.03 7.70
N THR A 205 0.57 -4.10 8.08
CA THR A 205 0.82 -4.93 9.26
C THR A 205 1.81 -6.07 8.98
N ASN A 206 2.39 -6.66 10.03
CA ASN A 206 3.40 -7.73 9.93
C ASN A 206 2.82 -9.06 9.40
N ASP A 207 1.50 -9.22 9.44
CA ASP A 207 0.82 -10.50 9.19
C ASP A 207 0.71 -10.84 7.70
N GLN A 208 0.93 -9.84 6.83
CA GLN A 208 1.21 -10.07 5.43
C GLN A 208 2.64 -10.61 5.27
N ARG A 209 2.86 -11.86 5.69
CA ARG A 209 4.01 -12.71 5.31
C ARG A 209 4.05 -13.01 3.81
N THR A 210 3.39 -12.20 2.97
CA THR A 210 3.77 -12.08 1.57
C THR A 210 5.16 -11.45 1.57
N THR A 211 6.14 -12.19 1.05
CA THR A 211 7.60 -11.92 1.09
C THR A 211 8.10 -10.53 0.66
N ARG A 212 7.23 -9.53 0.41
CA ARG A 212 7.60 -8.20 -0.11
C ARG A 212 7.23 -6.99 0.75
N TRP A 213 6.21 -7.05 1.59
CA TRP A 213 5.82 -5.89 2.40
C TRP A 213 5.97 -6.22 3.88
N ARG A 214 7.15 -5.86 4.41
CA ARG A 214 7.50 -5.86 5.84
C ARG A 214 7.71 -7.24 6.47
N VAL A 215 8.84 -7.86 6.10
CA VAL A 215 9.48 -8.93 6.91
C VAL A 215 10.43 -8.33 7.94
N GLN A 216 10.23 -7.08 8.37
CA GLN A 216 11.12 -6.49 9.35
C GLN A 216 10.59 -6.90 10.71
N LYS A 217 11.22 -7.92 11.31
CA LYS A 217 11.14 -8.11 12.76
C LYS A 217 11.47 -6.79 13.43
N CYS A 218 10.84 -6.52 14.57
CA CYS A 218 11.21 -5.38 15.38
C CYS A 218 12.75 -5.33 15.51
N PRO A 219 13.39 -4.18 15.21
CA PRO A 219 14.85 -4.08 15.25
C PRO A 219 15.40 -4.17 16.68
N VAL A 220 14.53 -4.08 17.69
CA VAL A 220 14.87 -4.17 19.10
C VAL A 220 14.58 -5.58 19.59
N GLU A 221 15.63 -6.32 19.97
CA GLU A 221 15.48 -7.58 20.68
C GLU A 221 14.80 -7.31 22.04
N ASN A 222 13.79 -8.12 22.39
CA ASN A 222 12.96 -7.93 23.59
C ASN A 222 12.25 -6.56 23.66
N CYS A 223 11.68 -6.10 22.54
CA CYS A 223 10.99 -4.82 22.49
C CYS A 223 9.84 -4.73 23.51
N THR A 224 9.88 -3.70 24.36
CA THR A 224 8.88 -3.40 25.39
C THR A 224 7.93 -2.27 25.00
N SER A 225 7.93 -1.89 23.71
CA SER A 225 7.07 -0.82 23.21
C SER A 225 5.61 -1.13 23.50
N ASP A 226 4.93 -0.15 24.11
CA ASP A 226 3.50 -0.17 24.37
C ASP A 226 2.73 0.61 23.30
N ASN A 227 3.41 1.12 22.26
CA ASN A 227 2.78 1.89 21.21
C ASN A 227 2.00 0.95 20.27
N LEU A 228 0.67 1.12 20.21
CA LEU A 228 -0.20 0.26 19.40
C LEU A 228 0.23 0.20 17.92
N ASN A 229 0.69 1.30 17.30
CA ASN A 229 1.16 1.26 15.91
C ASN A 229 2.40 0.38 15.77
N HIS A 230 3.34 0.50 16.71
CA HIS A 230 4.57 -0.30 16.71
C HIS A 230 4.24 -1.78 16.86
N ILE A 231 3.43 -2.12 17.85
CA ILE A 231 3.02 -3.51 18.12
C ILE A 231 2.30 -4.10 16.90
N LEU A 232 1.38 -3.34 16.31
CA LEU A 232 0.64 -3.78 15.14
C LEU A 232 1.52 -4.00 13.90
N ILE A 233 2.54 -3.16 13.71
CA ILE A 233 3.43 -3.22 12.55
C ILE A 233 4.49 -4.32 12.71
N PHE A 234 4.96 -4.59 13.93
CA PHE A 234 6.14 -5.43 14.17
C PHE A 234 5.88 -6.70 14.98
N HIS A 235 4.79 -6.76 15.75
CA HIS A 235 4.54 -7.80 16.76
C HIS A 235 3.15 -8.43 16.68
N SER A 236 2.35 -8.08 15.68
CA SER A 236 0.95 -8.54 15.56
C SER A 236 0.82 -10.06 15.47
N SER A 237 1.76 -10.74 14.81
CA SER A 237 1.84 -12.20 14.69
C SER A 237 2.94 -12.81 15.58
N ASP A 238 3.56 -12.02 16.45
CA ASP A 238 4.72 -12.50 17.21
C ASP A 238 4.27 -13.13 18.53
N ARG A 239 4.27 -14.46 18.59
CA ARG A 239 4.01 -15.22 19.82
C ARG A 239 5.00 -14.91 20.95
N GLN A 240 6.16 -14.32 20.63
CA GLN A 240 7.16 -13.93 21.62
C GLN A 240 6.90 -12.55 22.21
N TYR A 241 6.03 -11.73 21.60
CA TYR A 241 5.65 -10.47 22.20
C TYR A 241 4.78 -10.74 23.43
N ARG A 242 5.42 -10.67 24.60
CA ARG A 242 4.76 -10.78 25.90
C ARG A 242 4.60 -9.38 26.47
N PRO A 243 3.44 -8.73 26.35
CA PRO A 243 3.16 -7.60 27.24
C PRO A 243 3.29 -8.10 28.69
N GLN A 244 3.81 -7.23 29.56
CA GLN A 244 4.13 -7.58 30.95
C GLN A 244 2.90 -8.17 31.64
N GLY A 245 2.97 -9.46 32.00
CA GLY A 245 1.99 -10.15 32.85
C GLY A 245 0.55 -10.21 32.31
N THR A 246 -0.15 -11.31 32.57
CA THR A 246 -1.61 -11.39 32.37
C THR A 246 -2.35 -11.46 33.71
N GLY A 247 -1.70 -10.96 34.77
CA GLY A 247 -2.22 -10.96 36.14
C GLY A 247 -3.20 -9.84 36.40
N ASP A 248 -3.64 -9.73 37.66
CA ASP A 248 -4.58 -8.70 38.07
C ASP A 248 -4.03 -7.28 37.82
N ASN A 249 -4.92 -6.39 37.37
CA ASN A 249 -4.69 -4.98 37.04
C ASN A 249 -3.60 -4.73 36.01
N GLN A 250 -3.23 -5.74 35.23
CA GLN A 250 -2.29 -5.59 34.12
C GLN A 250 -2.96 -4.96 32.91
N ILE A 251 -2.23 -4.10 32.21
CA ILE A 251 -2.63 -3.59 30.90
C ILE A 251 -1.96 -4.44 29.84
N VAL A 252 -2.76 -5.10 29.02
CA VAL A 252 -2.27 -5.97 27.95
C VAL A 252 -2.69 -5.45 26.59
N ILE A 253 -2.03 -5.97 25.56
CA ILE A 253 -2.43 -5.76 24.18
C ILE A 253 -3.35 -6.91 23.77
N GLY A 254 -4.57 -6.55 23.41
CA GLY A 254 -5.57 -7.46 22.89
C GLY A 254 -5.77 -7.28 21.40
N PHE A 255 -5.94 -8.38 20.69
CA PHE A 255 -6.36 -8.43 19.30
C PHE A 255 -7.77 -9.01 19.22
N HIS A 256 -8.63 -8.35 18.44
CA HIS A 256 -10.01 -8.74 18.22
C HIS A 256 -10.28 -8.76 16.73
N GLN A 257 -11.05 -9.72 16.22
CA GLN A 257 -11.44 -9.77 14.83
C GLN A 257 -12.96 -9.69 14.70
N THR A 258 -13.41 -8.91 13.73
CA THR A 258 -14.83 -8.66 13.49
C THR A 258 -15.08 -8.32 12.02
N ARG A 259 -16.34 -8.08 11.65
CA ARG A 259 -16.70 -7.61 10.33
C ARG A 259 -16.41 -6.13 10.16
N LYS A 260 -16.20 -5.68 8.93
CA LYS A 260 -15.88 -4.28 8.61
C LYS A 260 -16.96 -3.31 9.12
N GLU A 261 -18.23 -3.68 9.00
CA GLU A 261 -19.38 -2.85 9.43
C GLU A 261 -19.39 -2.69 10.96
N VAL A 262 -19.06 -3.76 11.68
CA VAL A 262 -18.98 -3.74 13.14
C VAL A 262 -17.79 -2.91 13.60
N ALA A 263 -16.64 -3.00 12.92
CA ALA A 263 -15.49 -2.15 13.21
C ALA A 263 -15.79 -0.66 13.01
N TYR A 264 -16.57 -0.29 11.99
CA TYR A 264 -17.06 1.10 11.82
C TYR A 264 -18.01 1.54 12.94
N LYS A 265 -18.88 0.65 13.43
CA LYS A 265 -19.70 0.96 14.61
C LYS A 265 -18.85 1.13 15.86
N ILE A 266 -17.84 0.28 16.07
CA ILE A 266 -16.93 0.40 17.22
C ILE A 266 -16.14 1.71 17.19
N SER A 267 -15.73 2.19 16.02
CA SER A 267 -14.97 3.45 15.94
C SER A 267 -15.80 4.69 16.26
N SER A 268 -17.11 4.65 15.97
CA SER A 268 -18.05 5.74 16.20
C SER A 268 -18.65 5.69 17.61
N GLU A 269 -19.11 4.51 18.02
CA GLU A 269 -19.90 4.33 19.24
C GLU A 269 -19.10 3.73 20.41
N GLY A 270 -17.87 3.26 20.16
CA GLY A 270 -17.10 2.47 21.12
C GLY A 270 -17.48 0.99 21.12
N PHE A 271 -16.78 0.20 21.94
CA PHE A 271 -17.09 -1.22 22.11
C PHE A 271 -18.42 -1.42 22.85
N ARG A 272 -19.12 -2.50 22.50
CA ARG A 272 -20.29 -3.01 23.22
C ARG A 272 -20.09 -4.48 23.57
N THR A 273 -20.57 -4.88 24.74
CA THR A 273 -20.52 -6.29 25.16
C THR A 273 -21.39 -7.14 24.25
N GLY A 274 -20.85 -8.23 23.72
CA GLY A 274 -21.62 -9.25 23.03
C GLY A 274 -22.51 -10.02 24.02
N PRO A 275 -23.74 -10.42 23.64
CA PRO A 275 -24.66 -11.12 24.54
C PRO A 275 -24.29 -12.60 24.75
N ILE A 276 -23.45 -13.17 23.88
CA ILE A 276 -23.18 -14.60 23.82
C ILE A 276 -21.69 -14.82 23.60
N GLY A 277 -21.13 -15.81 24.27
CA GLY A 277 -19.79 -16.31 24.03
C GLY A 277 -19.44 -17.45 24.98
N MET A 278 -18.32 -18.13 24.70
CA MET A 278 -17.88 -19.32 25.43
C MET A 278 -17.55 -19.05 26.92
N MET A 279 -17.18 -17.81 27.24
CA MET A 279 -16.90 -17.31 28.58
C MET A 279 -18.03 -16.40 29.10
N GLY A 280 -19.20 -16.40 28.45
CA GLY A 280 -20.32 -15.51 28.77
C GLY A 280 -20.31 -14.18 28.00
N PRO A 281 -21.20 -13.24 28.35
CA PRO A 281 -21.29 -11.95 27.70
C PRO A 281 -20.01 -11.11 27.89
N GLY A 282 -19.59 -10.40 26.85
CA GLY A 282 -18.41 -9.53 26.92
C GLY A 282 -17.74 -9.27 25.58
N VAL A 283 -16.54 -8.70 25.61
CA VAL A 283 -15.70 -8.47 24.42
C VAL A 283 -14.48 -9.37 24.48
N TYR A 284 -14.28 -10.15 23.43
CA TYR A 284 -13.28 -11.20 23.36
C TYR A 284 -12.03 -10.72 22.64
N PHE A 285 -10.88 -10.95 23.24
CA PHE A 285 -9.57 -10.63 22.66
C PHE A 285 -8.64 -11.85 22.78
N ALA A 286 -7.61 -11.87 21.95
CA ALA A 286 -6.46 -12.77 22.09
C ALA A 286 -5.16 -11.95 22.17
N THR A 287 -4.05 -12.56 22.62
CA THR A 287 -2.78 -11.82 22.74
C THR A 287 -1.99 -11.73 21.43
N SER A 288 -2.45 -12.39 20.36
CA SER A 288 -1.86 -12.29 19.02
C SER A 288 -2.92 -12.40 17.93
N LEU A 289 -2.58 -11.94 16.72
CA LEU A 289 -3.43 -12.13 15.53
C LEU A 289 -3.61 -13.61 15.21
N ASP A 290 -2.55 -14.42 15.23
CA ASP A 290 -2.64 -15.88 15.02
C ASP A 290 -3.71 -16.53 15.92
N HIS A 291 -3.75 -16.15 17.20
CA HIS A 291 -4.73 -16.69 18.14
C HIS A 291 -6.14 -16.16 17.87
N THR A 292 -6.25 -14.95 17.34
CA THR A 292 -7.52 -14.34 16.94
C THR A 292 -8.09 -15.05 15.72
N GLU A 293 -7.27 -15.28 14.69
CA GLU A 293 -7.67 -15.96 13.45
C GLU A 293 -8.17 -17.38 13.70
N PHE A 294 -7.50 -18.11 14.60
CA PHE A 294 -7.90 -19.47 14.97
C PHE A 294 -9.33 -19.55 15.55
N LYS A 295 -9.86 -18.44 16.10
CA LYS A 295 -11.13 -18.41 16.84
C LYS A 295 -12.22 -17.62 16.14
N ALA A 296 -11.82 -16.72 15.23
CA ALA A 296 -12.74 -15.81 14.60
C ALA A 296 -13.72 -16.56 13.69
N ARG A 297 -15.01 -16.24 13.87
CA ARG A 297 -16.09 -16.64 12.97
C ARG A 297 -16.48 -15.53 11.99
N GLN A 298 -15.82 -14.38 12.12
CA GLN A 298 -16.10 -13.17 11.38
C GLN A 298 -14.79 -12.59 10.87
N PHE A 299 -14.76 -12.23 9.60
CA PHE A 299 -13.59 -11.68 8.91
C PHE A 299 -13.94 -10.30 8.35
N GLY A 300 -12.94 -9.44 8.16
CA GLY A 300 -13.11 -8.11 7.55
C GLY A 300 -12.41 -6.97 8.30
N ALA A 301 -12.14 -7.11 9.59
CA ALA A 301 -11.32 -6.17 10.34
C ALA A 301 -10.67 -6.81 11.56
N TYR A 302 -9.45 -6.38 11.88
CA TYR A 302 -8.81 -6.63 13.16
C TYR A 302 -8.80 -5.35 13.98
N ILE A 303 -8.82 -5.46 15.29
CA ILE A 303 -8.70 -4.35 16.22
C ILE A 303 -7.59 -4.70 17.20
N CYS A 304 -6.63 -3.81 17.35
CA CYS A 304 -5.57 -3.91 18.35
C CYS A 304 -5.83 -2.87 19.43
N ALA A 305 -5.96 -3.33 20.67
CA ALA A 305 -6.39 -2.51 21.79
C ALA A 305 -5.47 -2.64 23.01
N LYS A 306 -5.30 -1.56 23.78
CA LYS A 306 -4.82 -1.64 25.16
C LYS A 306 -6.00 -1.94 26.06
N VAL A 307 -5.89 -3.00 26.84
CA VAL A 307 -6.97 -3.50 27.70
C VAL A 307 -6.47 -3.64 29.12
N ASN A 308 -7.13 -2.99 30.08
CA ASN A 308 -6.91 -3.19 31.50
C ASN A 308 -7.67 -4.44 31.97
N LEU A 309 -6.95 -5.49 32.33
CA LEU A 309 -7.56 -6.76 32.72
C LEU A 309 -8.31 -6.69 34.05
N GLY A 310 -8.06 -5.70 34.91
CA GLY A 310 -8.67 -5.65 36.25
C GLY A 310 -8.43 -6.95 37.02
N ARG A 311 -9.41 -7.43 37.78
CA ARG A 311 -9.34 -8.75 38.42
C ARG A 311 -9.60 -9.85 37.41
N VAL A 312 -8.67 -10.81 37.32
CA VAL A 312 -8.68 -11.85 36.30
C VAL A 312 -9.08 -13.20 36.88
N PHE A 313 -10.14 -13.80 36.33
CA PHE A 313 -10.46 -15.21 36.56
C PHE A 313 -9.81 -16.07 35.49
N ARG A 314 -8.80 -16.88 35.87
CA ARG A 314 -8.13 -17.80 34.95
C ARG A 314 -8.77 -19.18 34.99
N THR A 315 -9.05 -19.71 33.82
CA THR A 315 -9.62 -21.06 33.70
C THR A 315 -9.11 -21.78 32.46
N THR A 316 -9.04 -23.10 32.53
CA THR A 316 -8.83 -24.01 31.39
C THR A 316 -10.13 -24.71 30.98
N GLN A 317 -11.24 -24.45 31.70
CA GLN A 317 -12.56 -25.01 31.45
C GLN A 317 -13.53 -23.94 30.94
N ARG A 318 -14.29 -24.28 29.90
CA ARG A 318 -15.28 -23.40 29.26
C ARG A 318 -16.53 -23.26 30.13
N GLY A 319 -17.18 -22.09 30.09
CA GLY A 319 -18.49 -21.88 30.72
C GLY A 319 -18.51 -21.83 32.27
N VAL A 320 -17.35 -21.84 32.93
CA VAL A 320 -17.26 -21.78 34.39
C VAL A 320 -16.91 -20.34 34.79
N VAL A 321 -17.92 -19.49 34.96
CA VAL A 321 -17.75 -18.23 35.69
C VAL A 321 -18.44 -18.40 37.04
N PRO A 322 -17.75 -18.24 38.17
CA PRO A 322 -18.40 -18.38 39.46
C PRO A 322 -19.57 -17.39 39.57
N PRO A 323 -20.79 -17.84 39.91
CA PRO A 323 -21.91 -16.94 40.13
C PRO A 323 -21.57 -15.92 41.21
N GLY A 324 -21.90 -14.64 40.98
CA GLY A 324 -21.56 -13.56 41.93
C GLY A 324 -20.07 -13.21 41.98
N SER A 325 -19.27 -13.68 41.03
CA SER A 325 -17.86 -13.29 40.97
C SER A 325 -17.69 -11.80 40.70
N THR A 326 -16.68 -11.22 41.31
CA THR A 326 -16.33 -9.81 41.16
C THR A 326 -15.24 -9.60 40.11
N TYR A 327 -14.97 -10.59 39.26
CA TYR A 327 -13.91 -10.49 38.26
C TYR A 327 -14.31 -9.53 37.14
N ASP A 328 -13.32 -8.86 36.58
CA ASP A 328 -13.49 -7.89 35.50
C ASP A 328 -13.18 -8.55 34.14
N THR A 329 -12.28 -9.55 34.14
CA THR A 329 -11.90 -10.31 32.95
C THR A 329 -11.87 -11.80 33.22
N ILE A 330 -12.32 -12.60 32.26
CA ILE A 330 -12.15 -14.04 32.25
C ILE A 330 -11.05 -14.37 31.25
N TYR A 331 -10.03 -15.10 31.69
CA TYR A 331 -8.88 -15.48 30.87
C TYR A 331 -8.86 -16.98 30.68
N PHE A 332 -9.07 -17.42 29.44
CA PHE A 332 -9.11 -18.82 29.06
C PHE A 332 -7.81 -19.22 28.37
N VAL A 333 -7.13 -20.21 28.96
CA VAL A 333 -5.91 -20.80 28.39
C VAL A 333 -6.31 -22.05 27.64
N HIS A 334 -6.12 -22.07 26.32
CA HIS A 334 -6.40 -23.25 25.52
C HIS A 334 -5.34 -24.33 25.78
N PRO A 335 -5.71 -25.62 25.72
CA PRO A 335 -4.76 -26.73 25.80
C PRO A 335 -3.65 -26.66 24.73
N GLU A 336 -3.97 -26.07 23.57
CA GLU A 336 -3.07 -25.91 22.41
C GLU A 336 -2.07 -24.76 22.57
N GLY A 337 -2.09 -24.05 23.70
CA GLY A 337 -1.19 -22.93 24.00
C GLY A 337 -1.63 -21.58 23.42
N SER A 338 -2.79 -21.51 22.78
CA SER A 338 -3.45 -20.24 22.45
C SER A 338 -4.20 -19.68 23.67
N ASP A 339 -4.50 -18.39 23.66
CA ASP A 339 -5.21 -17.74 24.76
C ASP A 339 -6.32 -16.83 24.28
N GLU A 340 -7.33 -16.67 25.12
CA GLU A 340 -8.46 -15.78 24.90
C GLU A 340 -8.79 -15.12 26.22
N PHE A 341 -9.20 -13.86 26.17
CA PHE A 341 -9.74 -13.20 27.34
C PHE A 341 -10.99 -12.41 26.98
N CYS A 342 -12.00 -12.54 27.83
CA CYS A 342 -13.27 -11.85 27.72
C CYS A 342 -13.34 -10.75 28.78
N VAL A 343 -13.35 -9.50 28.35
CA VAL A 343 -13.61 -8.37 29.25
C VAL A 343 -15.11 -8.16 29.40
N LEU A 344 -15.56 -8.06 30.65
CA LEU A 344 -16.97 -7.96 30.96
C LEU A 344 -17.49 -6.50 30.88
N ARG A 345 -16.57 -5.54 30.93
CA ARG A 345 -16.86 -4.10 30.90
C ARG A 345 -16.02 -3.41 29.84
N THR A 346 -16.65 -2.59 29.00
CA THR A 346 -15.99 -1.97 27.85
C THR A 346 -15.06 -0.82 28.25
N GLU A 347 -15.23 -0.26 29.46
CA GLU A 347 -14.36 0.76 30.06
C GLU A 347 -12.93 0.23 30.30
N GLN A 348 -12.76 -1.10 30.33
CA GLN A 348 -11.45 -1.73 30.38
C GLN A 348 -10.65 -1.55 29.09
N ILE A 349 -11.32 -1.22 27.98
CA ILE A 349 -10.70 -1.05 26.67
C ILE A 349 -10.29 0.42 26.54
N LEU A 350 -9.04 0.70 26.86
CA LEU A 350 -8.54 2.06 27.07
C LEU A 350 -8.37 2.82 25.76
N VAL A 351 -7.80 2.15 24.76
CA VAL A 351 -7.45 2.76 23.48
C VAL A 351 -7.27 1.68 22.41
N TRP A 352 -7.63 1.99 21.17
CA TRP A 352 -7.53 1.00 20.08
C TRP A 352 -7.23 1.60 18.71
N ILE A 353 -6.71 0.73 17.85
CA ILE A 353 -6.46 0.95 16.41
C ILE A 353 -7.20 -0.13 15.64
N ILE A 354 -7.89 0.27 14.58
CA ILE A 354 -8.60 -0.66 13.70
C ILE A 354 -7.76 -0.92 12.46
N ILE A 355 -7.57 -2.19 12.14
CA ILE A 355 -7.05 -2.65 10.86
C ILE A 355 -8.23 -3.14 10.02
N VAL A 356 -8.48 -2.51 8.88
CA VAL A 356 -9.51 -3.02 7.97
C VAL A 356 -8.86 -3.99 7.01
N TYR A 357 -9.33 -5.24 7.06
CA TYR A 357 -8.97 -6.29 6.13
C TYR A 357 -9.83 -6.11 4.87
N GLN A 358 -9.20 -5.82 3.74
CA GLN A 358 -9.88 -5.92 2.45
C GLN A 358 -9.75 -7.37 2.01
N ASP A 359 -10.71 -8.21 2.37
CA ASP A 359 -10.80 -9.53 1.76
C ASP A 359 -11.36 -9.38 0.35
N SER A 360 -10.60 -9.76 -0.67
CA SER A 360 -11.16 -9.91 -2.02
C SER A 360 -12.00 -11.19 -2.16
N ARG A 361 -11.90 -12.12 -1.19
CA ARG A 361 -12.58 -13.44 -1.21
C ARG A 361 -14.01 -13.41 -0.66
N LEU A 362 -14.48 -12.32 -0.05
CA LEU A 362 -15.89 -12.18 0.31
C LEU A 362 -16.70 -11.93 -0.97
N ARG A 363 -17.10 -13.03 -1.63
CA ARG A 363 -18.13 -13.00 -2.68
C ARG A 363 -19.36 -12.30 -2.12
N PHE A 364 -19.82 -11.31 -2.87
CA PHE A 364 -21.18 -10.80 -2.81
C PHE A 364 -22.16 -11.93 -3.19
N GLU A 365 -22.39 -12.87 -2.28
CA GLU A 365 -23.56 -13.75 -2.32
C GLU A 365 -24.50 -13.27 -1.22
N ASP A 366 -25.59 -12.62 -1.67
CA ASP A 366 -26.75 -12.18 -0.89
C ASP A 366 -26.51 -11.20 0.27
N GLN A 367 -26.43 -9.91 -0.07
CA GLN A 367 -27.18 -8.90 0.68
C GLN A 367 -27.47 -7.69 -0.20
N SER A 368 -28.70 -7.65 -0.70
CA SER A 368 -29.36 -6.49 -1.29
C SER A 368 -29.52 -5.37 -0.26
N ILE A 369 -28.43 -4.66 0.02
CA ILE A 369 -28.46 -3.38 0.73
C ILE A 369 -28.21 -2.29 -0.31
N HIS A 370 -29.26 -1.97 -1.07
CA HIS A 370 -29.39 -0.67 -1.70
C HIS A 370 -29.71 0.37 -0.62
N ASP A 371 -28.71 0.81 0.14
CA ASP A 371 -28.84 1.99 1.01
C ASP A 371 -27.71 2.99 0.74
N ARG A 372 -28.03 3.97 -0.11
CA ARG A 372 -27.68 5.41 -0.09
C ARG A 372 -26.32 5.90 0.46
N PHE A 373 -25.28 5.09 0.47
CA PHE A 373 -23.89 5.55 0.56
C PHE A 373 -23.12 5.20 -0.72
N ASP A 374 -23.70 5.57 -1.86
CA ASP A 374 -23.00 5.65 -3.14
C ASP A 374 -22.04 6.85 -3.10
N GLY A 375 -20.74 6.57 -2.92
CA GLY A 375 -19.69 7.52 -3.32
C GLY A 375 -18.38 7.56 -2.53
N SER A 376 -18.26 6.95 -1.34
CA SER A 376 -17.06 7.18 -0.50
C SER A 376 -16.42 5.98 0.19
N VAL A 377 -16.93 4.76 0.03
CA VAL A 377 -16.29 3.57 0.64
C VAL A 377 -15.73 2.69 -0.46
N TYR A 378 -14.54 3.05 -0.94
CA TYR A 378 -13.93 2.34 -2.06
C TYR A 378 -13.53 0.91 -1.69
N GLU A 379 -14.05 0.00 -2.50
CA GLU A 379 -13.50 -1.31 -2.82
C GLU A 379 -11.98 -1.21 -3.00
N GLY A 380 -11.28 -2.08 -2.28
CA GLY A 380 -9.90 -2.36 -2.59
C GLY A 380 -9.85 -3.02 -3.97
N CYS A 381 -9.37 -2.29 -4.98
CA CYS A 381 -8.60 -2.97 -6.01
C CYS A 381 -7.28 -3.35 -5.35
N LEU A 382 -7.26 -4.55 -4.78
CA LEU A 382 -6.08 -5.29 -4.36
C LEU A 382 -6.04 -6.62 -5.06
#